data_AF-A0A151T9B8-F1
#
_entry.id   AF-A0A151T9B8-F1
#
_cell.length_a   1.000
_cell.length_b   1.000
_cell.length_c   1.000
_cell.angle_alpha   90.00
_cell.angle_beta   90.00
_cell.angle_gamma   90.00
#
_symmetry.space_group_name_H-M   'P 1'
#
loop_
_entity.id
_entity.type
_entity.pdbx_description
1 polymer ?
#
loop_
_entity_poly.entity_id
_entity_poly.type
_entity_poly.pdbx_seq_one_letter_code
_entity_poly.pdbx_strand_id
1 'polypeptide(L)'
;MGIPGAFYIENFMQVEFFLVSLTLEDVPNQGTIHFDCNSWIYNAKLYKTTRIFFANKTYLPSQTPAPLVTYREDELKTLRGDGTGERKEHERIYDYDVYNDLGDPDSNARLARPVLGGSTLPYPRRGRTGRKPTKKDPKSESRSDTVYLPRDESFGHLKSSDFLVYILKSAAQNVIPQLQSALRLQFNDPEFTSFDDVRGLYDGGIKLPTDVLSKLSPIPLFTELFRTDGEQVLKFPPPKVIQVNQSGWMTDEEFAREMIAGVNPHIIKRLQEFPPKSKLDSQLYGDNTSTIAREQLEPNLGGLTVEQAIQNNRLFILDHHDTLIPYLRRINATDTKAYATRTIIFLQDNGTLKPLAIELSKPHPQGDNFGPISNVYLPAEQGVEASIWLLAKAYVIVNDSCYHQLVSHWLNTHAVVEPFVIATNRHLSVVHPIHKLLLPHYRDTMNINALARNVLVNAEGIIESTFLWGNYALEMSAVVYKDWVFPEQALPADLIKRGVAVEDSSSTHGLRLLIEDYPYAADGLEIWSSAFKRFGQRLAEIEQKLIQRNNDETLRNRYGPVKMPYTLLYPSSEEGLTCRGIPNSISI
;
A
#
# COMPACT_ATOMS: atom_id res chain seq x y z
N MET A 1 -41.37 25.97 -17.87
CA MET A 1 -39.91 25.80 -17.69
C MET A 1 -39.41 24.37 -17.94
N GLY A 2 -40.26 23.40 -18.30
CA GLY A 2 -39.82 22.00 -18.49
C GLY A 2 -39.50 21.31 -17.16
N ILE A 3 -38.77 20.19 -17.22
CA ILE A 3 -38.34 19.40 -16.06
C ILE A 3 -36.94 19.88 -15.61
N PRO A 4 -36.73 20.31 -14.35
CA PRO A 4 -35.42 20.68 -13.85
C PRO A 4 -34.43 19.49 -13.90
N GLY A 5 -33.27 19.70 -14.52
CA GLY A 5 -32.21 18.68 -14.63
C GLY A 5 -30.86 19.09 -14.04
N ALA A 6 -30.70 20.38 -13.73
CA ALA A 6 -29.52 20.95 -13.09
C ALA A 6 -29.91 22.24 -12.36
N PHE A 7 -29.08 22.71 -11.43
CA PHE A 7 -29.22 24.02 -10.81
C PHE A 7 -27.86 24.68 -10.58
N TYR A 8 -27.87 26.01 -10.51
CA TYR A 8 -26.73 26.82 -10.10
C TYR A 8 -26.87 27.25 -8.64
N ILE A 9 -25.74 27.41 -7.95
CA ILE A 9 -25.69 27.95 -6.60
C ILE A 9 -24.54 28.96 -6.44
N GLU A 10 -24.83 30.05 -5.74
CA GLU A 10 -23.87 31.09 -5.39
C GLU A 10 -23.91 31.31 -3.87
N ASN A 11 -22.74 31.25 -3.24
CA ASN A 11 -22.59 31.57 -1.83
C ASN A 11 -22.10 33.02 -1.69
N PHE A 12 -22.92 33.88 -1.09
CA PHE A 12 -22.54 35.27 -0.79
C PHE A 12 -22.02 35.47 0.64
N MET A 13 -22.04 34.42 1.47
CA MET A 13 -21.45 34.42 2.81
C MET A 13 -19.92 34.45 2.71
N GLN A 14 -19.26 34.96 3.76
CA GLN A 14 -17.79 35.00 3.80
C GLN A 14 -17.17 33.60 3.92
N VAL A 15 -17.85 32.70 4.63
CA VAL A 15 -17.37 31.34 4.90
C VAL A 15 -18.04 30.36 3.93
N GLU A 16 -17.30 29.34 3.53
CA GLU A 16 -17.80 28.20 2.78
C GLU A 16 -18.79 27.35 3.59
N PHE A 17 -19.61 26.57 2.88
CA PHE A 17 -20.43 25.53 3.49
C PHE A 17 -20.38 24.25 2.65
N PHE A 18 -20.65 23.11 3.27
CA PHE A 18 -20.75 21.84 2.55
C PHE A 18 -22.20 21.58 2.12
N LEU A 19 -22.45 21.57 0.81
CA LEU A 19 -23.76 21.27 0.24
C LEU A 19 -23.92 19.77 0.10
N VAL A 20 -24.82 19.17 0.89
CA VAL A 20 -25.10 17.72 0.83
C VAL A 20 -25.99 17.39 -0.36
N SER A 21 -27.16 18.01 -0.45
CA SER A 21 -28.13 17.72 -1.51
C SER A 21 -29.15 18.86 -1.71
N LEU A 22 -29.89 18.77 -2.82
CA LEU A 22 -31.14 19.49 -3.06
C LEU A 22 -32.22 18.47 -3.42
N THR A 23 -33.43 18.65 -2.88
CA THR A 23 -34.60 17.84 -3.24
C THR A 23 -35.72 18.77 -3.68
N LEU A 24 -36.28 18.50 -4.86
CA LEU A 24 -37.48 19.15 -5.36
C LEU A 24 -38.65 18.17 -5.21
N GLU A 25 -39.62 18.52 -4.37
CA GLU A 25 -40.84 17.74 -4.15
C GLU A 25 -41.94 18.15 -5.14
N ASP A 26 -42.89 17.25 -5.38
CA ASP A 26 -44.09 17.49 -6.19
C ASP A 26 -43.86 18.08 -7.59
N VAL A 27 -42.79 17.66 -8.28
CA VAL A 27 -42.52 18.09 -9.65
C VAL A 27 -43.55 17.45 -10.60
N PRO A 28 -44.33 18.25 -11.35
CA PRO A 28 -45.38 17.72 -12.23
C PRO A 28 -44.87 16.62 -13.17
N ASN A 29 -45.55 15.47 -13.17
CA ASN A 29 -45.23 14.30 -13.98
C ASN A 29 -43.86 13.62 -13.69
N GLN A 30 -43.17 13.98 -12.60
CA GLN A 30 -41.91 13.37 -12.18
C GLN A 30 -41.88 12.96 -10.70
N GLY A 31 -42.71 13.58 -9.85
CA GLY A 31 -42.65 13.38 -8.40
C GLY A 31 -41.44 14.08 -7.82
N THR A 32 -40.62 13.38 -7.05
CA THR A 32 -39.42 13.94 -6.42
C THR A 32 -38.21 13.91 -7.36
N ILE A 33 -37.49 15.03 -7.49
CA ILE A 33 -36.18 15.10 -8.16
C ILE A 33 -35.10 15.36 -7.13
N HIS A 34 -34.08 14.50 -7.10
CA HIS A 34 -32.97 14.57 -6.15
C HIS A 34 -31.66 14.95 -6.83
N PHE A 35 -30.84 15.72 -6.13
CA PHE A 35 -29.53 16.18 -6.56
C PHE A 35 -28.50 15.85 -5.48
N ASP A 36 -27.68 14.84 -5.74
CA ASP A 36 -26.56 14.46 -4.87
C ASP A 36 -25.39 15.43 -5.13
N CYS A 37 -25.09 16.30 -4.15
CA CYS A 37 -24.13 17.39 -4.33
C CYS A 37 -22.77 17.09 -3.68
N ASN A 38 -22.77 16.77 -2.39
CA ASN A 38 -21.60 16.43 -1.57
C ASN A 38 -20.34 17.24 -1.90
N SER A 39 -20.44 18.57 -1.86
CA SER A 39 -19.35 19.46 -2.28
C SER A 39 -19.31 20.76 -1.47
N TRP A 40 -18.09 21.27 -1.29
CA TRP A 40 -17.85 22.57 -0.65
C TRP A 40 -18.20 23.73 -1.57
N ILE A 41 -18.97 24.69 -1.07
CA ILE A 41 -19.38 25.90 -1.78
C ILE A 41 -18.72 27.13 -1.14
N TYR A 42 -17.66 27.62 -1.77
CA TYR A 42 -16.95 28.83 -1.38
C TYR A 42 -17.68 30.09 -1.82
N ASN A 43 -17.27 31.24 -1.27
CA ASN A 43 -17.78 32.54 -1.69
C ASN A 43 -17.72 32.70 -3.23
N ALA A 44 -18.80 33.16 -3.84
CA ALA A 44 -18.96 33.24 -5.30
C ALA A 44 -17.85 34.05 -5.99
N LYS A 45 -17.24 35.02 -5.30
CA LYS A 45 -16.13 35.84 -5.82
C LYS A 45 -14.86 35.03 -6.10
N LEU A 46 -14.73 33.83 -5.53
CA LEU A 46 -13.59 32.93 -5.74
C LEU A 46 -13.74 32.05 -6.99
N TYR A 47 -14.95 31.93 -7.53
CA TYR A 47 -15.20 31.09 -8.70
C TYR A 47 -15.16 31.88 -10.01
N LYS A 48 -14.50 31.31 -11.02
CA LYS A 48 -14.54 31.83 -12.40
C LYS A 48 -15.90 31.57 -13.07
N THR A 49 -16.57 30.48 -12.67
CA THR A 49 -17.85 30.02 -13.21
C THR A 49 -18.75 29.58 -12.05
N THR A 50 -20.04 29.92 -12.12
CA THR A 50 -21.00 29.56 -11.07
C THR A 50 -21.10 28.04 -10.90
N ARG A 51 -21.19 27.56 -9.65
CA ARG A 51 -21.25 26.13 -9.32
C ARG A 51 -22.54 25.52 -9.84
N ILE A 52 -22.41 24.44 -10.61
CA ILE A 52 -23.53 23.69 -11.18
C ILE A 52 -23.62 22.28 -10.59
N PHE A 53 -24.84 21.81 -10.36
CA PHE A 53 -25.14 20.46 -9.91
C PHE A 53 -26.21 19.84 -10.80
N PHE A 54 -26.11 18.53 -11.06
CA PHE A 54 -27.04 17.79 -11.91
C PHE A 54 -27.95 16.89 -11.08
N ALA A 55 -29.16 16.64 -11.55
CA ALA A 55 -30.05 15.66 -10.94
C ALA A 55 -29.40 14.26 -10.98
N ASN A 56 -29.74 13.40 -10.02
CA ASN A 56 -29.12 12.08 -9.82
C ASN A 56 -29.41 11.04 -10.93
N LYS A 57 -29.93 11.47 -12.08
CA LYS A 57 -30.14 10.63 -13.27
C LYS A 57 -28.79 10.28 -13.93
N THR A 58 -28.79 9.20 -14.70
CA THR A 58 -27.58 8.65 -15.33
C THR A 58 -27.71 8.71 -16.85
N TYR A 59 -26.68 9.23 -17.52
CA TYR A 59 -26.68 9.40 -18.97
C TYR A 59 -25.32 9.07 -19.58
N LEU A 60 -25.32 8.25 -20.64
CA LEU A 60 -24.24 8.29 -21.61
C LEU A 60 -24.21 9.67 -22.31
N PRO A 61 -23.06 10.09 -22.88
CA PRO A 61 -22.99 11.34 -23.63
C PRO A 61 -24.10 11.48 -24.67
N SER A 62 -24.35 10.42 -25.46
CA SER A 62 -25.40 10.37 -26.50
C SER A 62 -26.84 10.41 -25.96
N GLN A 63 -27.04 10.16 -24.66
CA GLN A 63 -28.35 10.13 -24.00
C GLN A 63 -28.59 11.37 -23.13
N THR A 64 -27.63 12.31 -23.10
CA THR A 64 -27.77 13.54 -22.31
C THR A 64 -28.89 14.38 -22.92
N PRO A 65 -29.88 14.85 -22.15
CA PRO A 65 -30.91 15.74 -22.66
C PRO A 65 -30.30 16.94 -23.38
N ALA A 66 -30.76 17.26 -24.58
CA ALA A 66 -30.14 18.29 -25.43
C ALA A 66 -29.83 19.62 -24.72
N PRO A 67 -30.72 20.16 -23.84
CA PRO A 67 -30.42 21.38 -23.09
C PRO A 67 -29.28 21.27 -22.06
N LEU A 68 -28.89 20.05 -21.65
CA LEU A 68 -27.84 19.79 -20.65
C LEU A 68 -26.47 19.47 -21.26
N VAL A 69 -26.39 19.27 -22.58
CA VAL A 69 -25.15 18.83 -23.25
C VAL A 69 -24.02 19.84 -23.06
N THR A 70 -24.29 21.13 -23.27
CA THR A 70 -23.27 22.19 -23.11
C THR A 70 -22.82 22.31 -21.66
N TYR A 71 -23.74 22.32 -20.70
CA TYR A 71 -23.43 22.39 -19.27
C TYR A 71 -22.57 21.21 -18.78
N ARG A 72 -22.88 20.00 -19.28
CA ARG A 72 -22.11 18.79 -18.98
C ARG A 72 -20.65 18.94 -19.43
N GLU A 73 -20.42 19.47 -20.63
CA GLU A 73 -19.07 19.63 -21.19
C GLU A 73 -18.32 20.80 -20.54
N ASP A 74 -19.01 21.91 -20.25
CA ASP A 74 -18.38 23.08 -19.62
C ASP A 74 -17.95 22.80 -18.18
N GLU A 75 -18.70 21.99 -17.42
CA GLU A 75 -18.23 21.52 -16.11
C GLU A 75 -16.95 20.67 -16.24
N LEU A 76 -16.88 19.77 -17.24
CA LEU A 76 -15.66 19.00 -17.48
C LEU A 76 -14.47 19.87 -17.88
N LYS A 77 -14.69 20.95 -18.64
CA LYS A 77 -13.63 21.94 -18.92
C LYS A 77 -13.16 22.64 -17.65
N THR A 78 -14.10 23.03 -16.77
CA THR A 78 -13.78 23.61 -15.45
C THR A 78 -12.91 22.66 -14.62
N LEU A 79 -13.28 21.38 -14.55
CA LEU A 79 -12.56 20.36 -13.79
C LEU A 79 -11.16 20.04 -14.37
N ARG A 80 -10.97 20.19 -15.68
CA ARG A 80 -9.64 19.99 -16.31
C ARG A 80 -8.67 21.15 -16.08
N GLY A 81 -9.18 22.37 -15.95
CA GLY A 81 -8.36 23.59 -15.93
C GLY A 81 -7.57 23.80 -17.22
N ASP A 82 -6.49 24.58 -17.14
CA ASP A 82 -5.65 24.96 -18.28
C ASP A 82 -4.20 24.45 -18.21
N GLY A 83 -3.86 23.66 -17.17
CA GLY A 83 -2.53 23.11 -16.96
C GLY A 83 -1.49 24.10 -16.43
N THR A 84 -1.88 25.33 -16.05
CA THR A 84 -0.95 26.38 -15.60
C THR A 84 -1.25 26.84 -14.18
N GLY A 85 -0.43 27.75 -13.64
CA GLY A 85 -0.62 28.38 -12.32
C GLY A 85 -0.41 27.44 -11.12
N GLU A 86 -0.38 28.03 -9.93
CA GLU A 86 -0.38 27.34 -8.65
C GLU A 86 -1.82 27.12 -8.18
N ARG A 87 -2.11 25.89 -7.73
CA ARG A 87 -3.45 25.53 -7.30
C ARG A 87 -3.86 26.18 -5.98
N LYS A 88 -5.14 26.51 -5.85
CA LYS A 88 -5.72 27.16 -4.67
C LYS A 88 -6.75 26.26 -4.01
N GLU A 89 -6.90 26.40 -2.70
CA GLU A 89 -7.72 25.52 -1.85
C GLU A 89 -9.15 25.29 -2.37
N HIS A 90 -9.82 26.34 -2.86
CA HIS A 90 -11.20 26.28 -3.37
C HIS A 90 -11.33 25.70 -4.79
N GLU A 91 -10.21 25.46 -5.48
CA GLU A 91 -10.22 24.94 -6.84
C GLU A 91 -10.58 23.45 -6.87
N ARG A 92 -11.23 23.04 -7.96
CA ARG A 92 -11.65 21.67 -8.24
C ARG A 92 -10.94 21.15 -9.50
N ILE A 93 -9.71 21.60 -9.72
CA ILE A 93 -8.95 21.32 -10.94
C ILE A 93 -8.15 20.04 -10.76
N TYR A 94 -8.43 19.06 -11.59
CA TYR A 94 -7.75 17.77 -11.67
C TYR A 94 -6.80 17.79 -12.86
N ASP A 95 -5.52 17.60 -12.63
CA ASP A 95 -4.52 17.48 -13.68
C ASP A 95 -3.33 16.65 -13.21
N TYR A 96 -2.46 16.26 -14.14
CA TYR A 96 -1.34 15.37 -13.90
C TYR A 96 -0.04 16.13 -13.71
N ASP A 97 0.82 15.60 -12.86
CA ASP A 97 2.22 15.99 -12.80
C ASP A 97 3.08 14.80 -12.33
N VAL A 98 4.40 14.92 -12.48
CA VAL A 98 5.38 13.91 -12.09
C VAL A 98 5.69 14.01 -10.58
N TYR A 99 6.28 12.97 -10.00
CA TYR A 99 6.79 13.05 -8.62
C TYR A 99 8.12 13.80 -8.60
N ASN A 100 8.03 15.12 -8.61
CA ASN A 100 9.15 16.05 -8.47
C ASN A 100 9.04 16.93 -7.20
N ASP A 101 8.08 16.60 -6.32
CA ASP A 101 7.78 17.34 -5.10
C ASP A 101 8.29 16.65 -3.82
N LEU A 102 9.05 15.56 -3.97
CA LEU A 102 9.54 14.74 -2.84
C LEU A 102 10.83 15.27 -2.21
N GLY A 103 11.70 15.90 -2.99
CA GLY A 103 12.97 16.44 -2.53
C GLY A 103 12.87 17.87 -1.99
N ASP A 104 13.87 18.29 -1.21
CA ASP A 104 14.02 19.67 -0.73
C ASP A 104 15.44 20.23 -0.96
N PRO A 105 15.87 20.35 -2.24
CA PRO A 105 17.22 20.78 -2.58
C PRO A 105 17.53 22.21 -2.09
N ASP A 106 16.51 23.08 -2.03
CA ASP A 106 16.66 24.47 -1.56
C ASP A 106 17.11 24.53 -0.10
N SER A 107 16.55 23.69 0.76
CA SER A 107 17.00 23.57 2.16
C SER A 107 18.37 22.92 2.27
N ASN A 108 18.58 21.76 1.63
CA ASN A 108 19.85 21.04 1.68
C ASN A 108 20.05 20.18 0.42
N ALA A 109 21.23 20.26 -0.20
CA ALA A 109 21.55 19.50 -1.41
C ALA A 109 21.42 17.97 -1.23
N ARG A 110 21.59 17.46 0.00
CA ARG A 110 21.39 16.02 0.33
C ARG A 110 19.93 15.58 0.27
N LEU A 111 18.99 16.52 0.31
CA LEU A 111 17.55 16.28 0.21
C LEU A 111 17.06 16.32 -1.24
N ALA A 112 17.96 16.51 -2.22
CA ALA A 112 17.62 16.34 -3.62
C ALA A 112 17.19 14.88 -3.87
N ARG A 113 16.12 14.69 -4.63
CA ARG A 113 15.62 13.38 -5.05
C ARG A 113 15.39 13.38 -6.55
N PRO A 114 15.56 12.23 -7.23
CA PRO A 114 15.29 12.15 -8.66
C PRO A 114 13.80 12.37 -8.95
N VAL A 115 13.50 13.01 -10.08
CA VAL A 115 12.13 13.13 -10.58
C VAL A 115 11.66 11.78 -11.11
N LEU A 116 10.49 11.31 -10.64
CA LEU A 116 9.88 10.05 -11.08
C LEU A 116 8.67 10.32 -11.99
N GLY A 117 8.60 9.62 -13.12
CA GLY A 117 7.60 9.82 -14.17
C GLY A 117 8.19 10.20 -15.53
N GLY A 118 9.51 10.31 -15.65
CA GLY A 118 10.23 10.50 -16.92
C GLY A 118 10.52 9.17 -17.66
N SER A 119 11.32 9.22 -18.73
CA SER A 119 11.71 8.02 -19.49
C SER A 119 12.69 7.12 -18.73
N THR A 120 13.60 7.69 -17.93
CA THR A 120 14.63 6.94 -17.18
C THR A 120 14.04 6.21 -15.97
N LEU A 121 13.17 6.91 -15.24
CA LEU A 121 12.44 6.42 -14.07
C LEU A 121 10.94 6.59 -14.35
N PRO A 122 10.34 5.68 -15.13
CA PRO A 122 8.91 5.73 -15.40
C PRO A 122 8.15 5.55 -14.09
N TYR A 123 7.03 6.24 -13.96
CA TYR A 123 6.21 6.20 -12.76
C TYR A 123 4.78 6.67 -13.06
N PRO A 124 3.77 6.21 -12.28
CA PRO A 124 2.45 6.81 -12.30
C PRO A 124 2.51 8.32 -12.10
N ARG A 125 1.52 9.03 -12.65
CA ARG A 125 1.35 10.47 -12.41
C ARG A 125 0.59 10.70 -11.11
N ARG A 126 0.84 11.85 -10.49
CA ARG A 126 0.12 12.34 -9.31
C ARG A 126 -0.71 13.57 -9.65
N GLY A 127 -1.53 14.03 -8.71
CA GLY A 127 -2.29 15.28 -8.81
C GLY A 127 -1.37 16.51 -8.90
N ARG A 128 -1.54 17.32 -9.94
CA ARG A 128 -0.79 18.57 -10.16
C ARG A 128 -1.10 19.61 -9.08
N THR A 129 -0.06 20.18 -8.50
CA THR A 129 -0.16 21.25 -7.47
C THR A 129 0.32 22.60 -7.99
N GLY A 130 1.29 22.60 -8.90
CA GLY A 130 1.72 23.80 -9.63
C GLY A 130 2.43 24.84 -8.77
N ARG A 131 2.98 24.47 -7.61
CA ARG A 131 3.87 25.36 -6.85
C ARG A 131 5.10 25.67 -7.70
N LYS A 132 5.81 26.74 -7.33
CA LYS A 132 6.96 27.21 -8.09
C LYS A 132 8.08 26.14 -8.07
N PRO A 133 8.92 26.08 -9.12
CA PRO A 133 10.14 25.29 -9.06
C PRO A 133 11.06 25.74 -7.91
N THR A 134 11.87 24.83 -7.40
CA THR A 134 12.94 25.17 -6.44
C THR A 134 13.98 26.06 -7.11
N LYS A 135 14.71 26.86 -6.33
CA LYS A 135 15.75 27.76 -6.84
C LYS A 135 16.99 27.00 -7.29
N LYS A 136 17.35 25.92 -6.58
CA LYS A 136 18.57 25.12 -6.84
C LYS A 136 18.36 24.01 -7.87
N ASP A 137 17.14 23.51 -8.03
CA ASP A 137 16.78 22.54 -9.08
C ASP A 137 15.43 22.91 -9.74
N PRO A 138 15.45 23.54 -10.93
CA PRO A 138 14.24 23.91 -11.66
C PRO A 138 13.34 22.73 -12.07
N LYS A 139 13.80 21.48 -11.96
CA LYS A 139 12.98 20.29 -12.22
C LYS A 139 12.18 19.85 -10.99
N SER A 140 12.61 20.25 -9.80
CA SER A 140 11.94 19.97 -8.53
C SER A 140 10.92 21.06 -8.19
N GLU A 141 9.74 20.66 -7.71
CA GLU A 141 8.71 21.57 -7.20
C GLU A 141 9.02 21.98 -5.75
N SER A 142 8.83 23.25 -5.40
CA SER A 142 9.08 23.75 -4.05
C SER A 142 8.20 23.08 -3.00
N ARG A 143 8.74 22.84 -1.81
CA ARG A 143 8.02 22.30 -0.66
C ARG A 143 7.03 23.31 -0.07
N SER A 144 6.03 22.81 0.64
CA SER A 144 4.99 23.58 1.34
C SER A 144 4.45 22.73 2.49
N ASP A 145 4.01 23.36 3.57
CA ASP A 145 3.35 22.68 4.68
C ASP A 145 2.03 22.03 4.26
N THR A 146 1.42 22.51 3.18
CA THR A 146 0.19 21.96 2.60
C THR A 146 0.41 21.56 1.16
N VAL A 147 -0.18 20.44 0.77
CA VAL A 147 -0.19 19.94 -0.61
C VAL A 147 -1.61 20.12 -1.12
N TYR A 148 -1.78 20.87 -2.20
CA TYR A 148 -3.11 21.05 -2.80
C TYR A 148 -3.71 19.70 -3.21
N LEU A 149 -5.02 19.62 -3.04
CA LEU A 149 -5.89 18.63 -3.63
C LEU A 149 -7.15 19.33 -4.17
N PRO A 150 -7.77 18.82 -5.24
CA PRO A 150 -9.08 19.29 -5.66
C PRO A 150 -10.05 19.29 -4.48
N ARG A 151 -10.77 20.39 -4.26
CA ARG A 151 -11.42 20.66 -2.97
C ARG A 151 -12.35 19.55 -2.47
N ASP A 152 -13.05 18.87 -3.38
CA ASP A 152 -14.00 17.81 -3.05
C ASP A 152 -13.32 16.46 -2.73
N GLU A 153 -12.03 16.30 -3.03
CA GLU A 153 -11.20 15.19 -2.55
C GLU A 153 -10.75 15.42 -1.11
N SER A 154 -10.78 16.68 -0.64
CA SER A 154 -10.65 17.02 0.78
C SER A 154 -12.03 16.91 1.40
N PHE A 155 -12.43 15.68 1.70
CA PHE A 155 -13.61 15.47 2.52
C PHE A 155 -13.42 16.19 3.87
N GLY A 156 -14.52 16.53 4.52
CA GLY A 156 -14.45 17.09 5.86
C GLY A 156 -15.66 16.63 6.63
N HIS A 157 -15.58 15.49 7.33
CA HIS A 157 -16.70 14.95 8.10
C HIS A 157 -16.25 14.17 9.35
N LEU A 158 -17.24 13.94 10.22
CA LEU A 158 -17.24 13.42 11.60
C LEU A 158 -16.55 12.04 11.88
N LYS A 159 -15.86 11.38 10.93
CA LYS A 159 -15.25 10.04 11.14
C LYS A 159 -13.94 9.75 10.39
N SER A 160 -12.98 9.25 11.18
CA SER A 160 -11.73 8.49 10.96
C SER A 160 -10.73 8.79 9.83
N SER A 161 -11.07 8.98 8.55
CA SER A 161 -10.02 9.00 7.49
C SER A 161 -9.22 10.31 7.44
N ASP A 162 -9.88 11.48 7.38
CA ASP A 162 -9.20 12.78 7.53
C ASP A 162 -8.54 12.94 8.91
N PHE A 163 -9.13 12.28 9.91
CA PHE A 163 -8.56 12.19 11.23
C PHE A 163 -7.24 11.42 11.21
N LEU A 164 -7.15 10.27 10.54
CA LEU A 164 -5.92 9.50 10.32
C LEU A 164 -4.89 10.26 9.47
N VAL A 165 -5.34 11.00 8.45
CA VAL A 165 -4.50 11.90 7.63
C VAL A 165 -3.90 13.01 8.52
N TYR A 166 -4.72 13.74 9.26
CA TYR A 166 -4.26 14.77 10.19
C TYR A 166 -3.33 14.20 11.28
N ILE A 167 -3.68 13.02 11.78
CA ILE A 167 -2.87 12.21 12.69
C ILE A 167 -1.48 11.99 12.13
N LEU A 168 -1.36 11.47 10.90
CA LEU A 168 -0.08 11.02 10.36
C LEU A 168 0.82 12.23 10.07
N LYS A 169 0.23 13.34 9.61
CA LYS A 169 0.94 14.62 9.49
C LYS A 169 1.45 15.12 10.84
N SER A 170 0.57 15.18 11.84
CA SER A 170 0.92 15.64 13.19
C SER A 170 1.92 14.69 13.86
N ALA A 171 1.85 13.37 13.58
CA ALA A 171 2.81 12.39 14.03
C ALA A 171 4.21 12.74 13.56
N ALA A 172 4.34 12.89 12.23
CA ALA A 172 5.61 13.10 11.57
C ALA A 172 6.26 14.43 12.01
N GLN A 173 5.45 15.50 12.09
CA GLN A 173 5.96 16.84 12.34
C GLN A 173 6.13 17.16 13.83
N ASN A 174 5.26 16.63 14.70
CA ASN A 174 5.21 17.04 16.11
C ASN A 174 5.53 15.91 17.09
N VAL A 175 5.04 14.69 16.86
CA VAL A 175 5.17 13.58 17.83
C VAL A 175 6.52 12.89 17.72
N ILE A 176 6.90 12.42 16.53
CA ILE A 176 8.13 11.65 16.31
C ILE A 176 9.38 12.43 16.75
N PRO A 177 9.59 13.70 16.37
CA PRO A 177 10.78 14.44 16.78
C PRO A 177 10.87 14.64 18.30
N GLN A 178 9.73 14.88 18.96
CA GLN A 178 9.68 15.05 20.41
C GLN A 178 9.95 13.73 21.14
N LEU A 179 9.37 12.62 20.67
CA LEU A 179 9.64 11.29 21.21
C LEU A 179 11.12 10.91 21.03
N GLN A 180 11.68 11.11 19.84
CA GLN A 180 13.11 10.85 19.59
C GLN A 180 14.00 11.68 20.52
N SER A 181 13.71 12.98 20.68
CA SER A 181 14.46 13.83 21.60
C SER A 181 14.35 13.35 23.04
N ALA A 182 13.15 12.99 23.50
CA ALA A 182 12.92 12.51 24.87
C ALA A 182 13.65 11.19 25.13
N LEU A 183 13.54 10.24 24.21
CA LEU A 183 14.19 8.93 24.31
C LEU A 183 15.71 9.06 24.31
N ARG A 184 16.28 9.90 23.44
CA ARG A 184 17.74 10.17 23.41
C ARG A 184 18.23 10.79 24.71
N LEU A 185 17.53 11.79 25.23
CA LEU A 185 17.91 12.46 26.48
C LEU A 185 17.79 11.55 27.70
N GLN A 186 16.76 10.71 27.75
CA GLN A 186 16.49 9.84 28.90
C GLN A 186 17.37 8.59 28.91
N PHE A 187 17.59 7.98 27.75
CA PHE A 187 18.23 6.67 27.65
C PHE A 187 19.58 6.67 26.95
N ASN A 188 20.08 7.82 26.47
CA ASN A 188 21.38 7.98 25.84
C ASN A 188 21.64 6.98 24.70
N ASP A 189 20.85 7.11 23.61
CA ASP A 189 20.78 6.20 22.47
C ASP A 189 20.43 4.75 22.86
N PRO A 190 19.18 4.50 23.31
CA PRO A 190 18.74 3.18 23.74
C PRO A 190 18.71 2.20 22.56
N GLU A 191 19.39 1.07 22.73
CA GLU A 191 19.21 -0.14 21.92
C GLU A 191 18.37 -1.15 22.71
N PHE A 192 17.59 -1.98 22.02
CA PHE A 192 16.95 -3.13 22.66
C PHE A 192 17.98 -4.22 22.92
N THR A 193 18.06 -4.69 24.16
CA THR A 193 19.02 -5.71 24.60
C THR A 193 18.40 -7.09 24.71
N SER A 194 17.07 -7.17 24.73
CA SER A 194 16.30 -8.41 24.79
C SER A 194 15.01 -8.31 23.98
N PHE A 195 14.44 -9.46 23.61
CA PHE A 195 13.09 -9.46 23.05
C PHE A 195 12.06 -8.96 24.07
N ASP A 196 12.26 -9.17 25.37
CA ASP A 196 11.39 -8.64 26.43
C ASP A 196 11.33 -7.12 26.44
N ASP A 197 12.40 -6.42 26.05
CA ASP A 197 12.41 -4.95 25.98
C ASP A 197 11.41 -4.47 24.92
N VAL A 198 11.38 -5.14 23.76
CA VAL A 198 10.37 -4.90 22.71
C VAL A 198 8.98 -5.27 23.21
N ARG A 199 8.86 -6.35 24.01
CA ARG A 199 7.56 -6.70 24.61
C ARG A 199 7.06 -5.66 25.60
N GLY A 200 7.99 -5.06 26.33
CA GLY A 200 7.74 -3.99 27.27
C GLY A 200 6.93 -2.86 26.65
N LEU A 201 7.07 -2.58 25.35
CA LEU A 201 6.35 -1.50 24.65
C LEU A 201 4.81 -1.63 24.70
N TYR A 202 4.29 -2.87 24.78
CA TYR A 202 2.85 -3.14 24.79
C TYR A 202 2.33 -3.78 26.08
N ASP A 203 3.21 -4.25 26.96
CA ASP A 203 2.83 -4.78 28.29
C ASP A 203 2.98 -3.70 29.38
N GLY A 204 4.19 -3.18 29.55
CA GLY A 204 4.53 -2.18 30.57
C GLY A 204 4.51 -0.73 30.08
N GLY A 205 4.59 -0.53 28.77
CA GLY A 205 4.79 0.76 28.11
C GLY A 205 6.17 1.39 28.34
N ILE A 206 6.40 2.52 27.67
CA ILE A 206 7.59 3.35 27.84
C ILE A 206 7.28 4.45 28.84
N LYS A 207 8.10 4.56 29.89
CA LYS A 207 8.02 5.67 30.84
C LYS A 207 8.73 6.90 30.29
N LEU A 208 8.00 7.98 30.08
CA LEU A 208 8.56 9.27 29.63
C LEU A 208 8.33 10.36 30.68
N PRO A 209 9.16 11.43 30.69
CA PRO A 209 8.96 12.57 31.56
C PRO A 209 7.57 13.22 31.40
N THR A 210 6.96 13.66 32.49
CA THR A 210 5.60 14.27 32.48
C THR A 210 5.52 15.49 31.55
N ASP A 211 6.59 16.27 31.43
CA ASP A 211 6.64 17.45 30.57
C ASP A 211 6.62 17.08 29.08
N VAL A 212 7.14 15.91 28.71
CA VAL A 212 7.06 15.37 27.34
C VAL A 212 5.64 14.87 27.08
N LEU A 213 5.09 14.08 28.00
CA LEU A 213 3.75 13.52 27.85
C LEU A 213 2.66 14.58 27.81
N SER A 214 2.78 15.66 28.60
CA SER A 214 1.82 16.77 28.59
C SER A 214 1.86 17.60 27.31
N LYS A 215 2.98 17.60 26.57
CA LYS A 215 3.06 18.21 25.23
C LYS A 215 2.44 17.33 24.14
N LEU A 216 2.49 16.01 24.32
CA LEU A 216 2.02 15.06 23.33
C LEU A 216 0.55 14.66 23.54
N SER A 217 0.05 14.63 24.79
CA SER A 217 -1.31 14.24 25.13
C SER A 217 -2.44 15.04 24.45
N PRO A 218 -2.28 16.33 24.12
CA PRO A 218 -3.30 17.08 23.39
C PRO A 218 -3.37 16.72 21.89
N ILE A 219 -2.38 15.97 21.36
CA ILE A 219 -2.33 15.60 19.95
C ILE A 219 -3.28 14.41 19.74
N PRO A 220 -4.31 14.49 18.87
CA PRO A 220 -5.34 13.45 18.76
C PRO A 220 -4.80 12.05 18.44
N LEU A 221 -3.69 11.97 17.71
CA LEU A 221 -2.98 10.71 17.46
C LEU A 221 -2.58 10.01 18.75
N PHE A 222 -2.05 10.79 19.69
CA PHE A 222 -1.44 10.27 20.90
C PHE A 222 -2.48 9.59 21.77
N THR A 223 -3.70 10.13 21.83
CA THR A 223 -4.83 9.53 22.55
C THR A 223 -5.38 8.27 21.91
N GLU A 224 -5.22 8.08 20.59
CA GLU A 224 -5.73 6.89 19.89
C GLU A 224 -4.72 5.76 19.76
N LEU A 225 -3.44 6.06 19.51
CA LEU A 225 -2.38 5.05 19.40
C LEU A 225 -1.90 4.54 20.76
N PHE A 226 -1.91 5.38 21.78
CA PHE A 226 -1.41 5.02 23.10
C PHE A 226 -2.55 4.95 24.10
N ARG A 227 -2.63 3.83 24.81
CA ARG A 227 -3.43 3.79 26.04
C ARG A 227 -2.66 4.56 27.10
N THR A 228 -3.27 5.61 27.65
CA THR A 228 -2.77 6.31 28.83
C THR A 228 -3.76 6.06 29.96
N ASP A 229 -3.26 5.62 31.11
CA ASP A 229 -4.04 5.43 32.34
C ASP A 229 -4.13 6.73 33.16
N GLY A 230 -3.71 7.85 32.59
CA GLY A 230 -3.54 9.13 33.28
C GLY A 230 -2.17 9.30 33.96
N GLU A 231 -1.27 8.30 33.88
CA GLU A 231 0.11 8.36 34.40
C GLU A 231 1.17 8.41 33.28
N GLN A 232 2.47 8.38 33.67
CA GLN A 232 3.66 8.64 32.85
C GLN A 232 3.99 7.59 31.76
N VAL A 233 3.03 6.81 31.27
CA VAL A 233 3.30 5.59 30.48
C VAL A 233 2.70 5.66 29.06
N LEU A 234 3.55 5.44 28.05
CA LEU A 234 3.13 5.21 26.66
C LEU A 234 3.02 3.73 26.35
N LYS A 235 1.81 3.25 26.11
CA LYS A 235 1.56 1.83 25.86
C LYS A 235 0.91 1.60 24.50
N PHE A 236 1.57 0.83 23.64
CA PHE A 236 1.02 0.39 22.36
C PHE A 236 -0.03 -0.72 22.56
N PRO A 237 -1.02 -0.85 21.66
CA PRO A 237 -1.90 -2.01 21.65
C PRO A 237 -1.12 -3.29 21.30
N PRO A 238 -1.36 -4.43 21.98
CA PRO A 238 -0.68 -5.68 21.66
C PRO A 238 -0.97 -6.15 20.22
N PRO A 239 0.07 -6.35 19.38
CA PRO A 239 -0.10 -6.85 18.01
C PRO A 239 -0.78 -8.23 17.96
N LYS A 240 -1.69 -8.44 17.00
CA LYS A 240 -2.45 -9.70 16.91
C LYS A 240 -1.59 -10.96 16.81
N VAL A 241 -0.45 -10.88 16.11
CA VAL A 241 0.48 -12.01 15.88
C VAL A 241 1.06 -12.59 17.17
N ILE A 242 1.09 -11.83 18.27
CA ILE A 242 1.60 -12.29 19.56
C ILE A 242 0.53 -12.47 20.64
N GLN A 243 -0.75 -12.18 20.34
CA GLN A 243 -1.82 -12.19 21.36
C GLN A 243 -2.06 -13.56 21.97
N VAL A 244 -1.82 -14.64 21.21
CA VAL A 244 -2.01 -16.02 21.68
C VAL A 244 -0.68 -16.72 21.95
N ASN A 245 0.33 -16.49 21.11
CA ASN A 245 1.64 -17.11 21.23
C ASN A 245 2.76 -16.08 20.98
N GLN A 246 3.44 -15.66 22.05
CA GLN A 246 4.42 -14.57 22.01
C GLN A 246 5.72 -14.91 21.25
N SER A 247 6.00 -16.18 21.01
CA SER A 247 7.18 -16.65 20.25
C SER A 247 6.82 -17.32 18.92
N GLY A 248 5.53 -17.44 18.58
CA GLY A 248 5.06 -18.12 17.37
C GLY A 248 5.63 -17.54 16.08
N TRP A 249 5.88 -16.23 16.05
CA TRP A 249 6.49 -15.51 14.93
C TRP A 249 7.91 -15.99 14.58
N MET A 250 8.62 -16.63 15.52
CA MET A 250 10.00 -17.12 15.31
C MET A 250 10.05 -18.46 14.57
N THR A 251 8.92 -19.16 14.46
CA THR A 251 8.85 -20.49 13.85
C THR A 251 9.07 -20.45 12.34
N ASP A 252 9.50 -21.57 11.76
CA ASP A 252 9.65 -21.70 10.30
C ASP A 252 8.27 -21.79 9.63
N GLU A 253 7.32 -22.40 10.31
CA GLU A 253 5.92 -22.49 9.90
C GLU A 253 5.30 -21.10 9.74
N GLU A 254 5.42 -20.21 10.73
CA GLU A 254 4.84 -18.87 10.61
C GLU A 254 5.54 -18.04 9.54
N PHE A 255 6.88 -18.10 9.49
CA PHE A 255 7.68 -17.42 8.47
C PHE A 255 7.25 -17.75 7.05
N ALA A 256 7.01 -19.04 6.74
CA ALA A 256 6.54 -19.45 5.42
C ALA A 256 5.02 -19.20 5.23
N ARG A 257 4.21 -19.35 6.27
CA ARG A 257 2.76 -19.12 6.20
C ARG A 257 2.42 -17.66 5.92
N GLU A 258 3.17 -16.71 6.47
CA GLU A 258 2.96 -15.28 6.22
C GLU A 258 3.16 -14.91 4.73
N MET A 259 3.93 -15.69 3.95
CA MET A 259 4.08 -15.49 2.51
C MET A 259 2.78 -15.74 1.71
N ILE A 260 1.78 -16.41 2.31
CA ILE A 260 0.49 -16.73 1.69
C ILE A 260 -0.73 -16.22 2.49
N ALA A 261 -0.52 -15.79 3.73
CA ALA A 261 -1.59 -15.35 4.64
C ALA A 261 -1.20 -14.17 5.55
N GLY A 262 0.00 -13.61 5.37
CA GLY A 262 0.50 -12.46 6.13
C GLY A 262 0.21 -11.13 5.44
N VAL A 263 1.09 -10.15 5.70
CA VAL A 263 0.93 -8.77 5.20
C VAL A 263 1.26 -8.62 3.71
N ASN A 264 2.14 -9.47 3.16
CA ASN A 264 2.56 -9.43 1.76
C ASN A 264 2.32 -10.78 1.04
N PRO A 265 1.06 -11.27 0.98
CA PRO A 265 0.77 -12.66 0.67
C PRO A 265 0.73 -12.95 -0.82
N HIS A 266 1.29 -12.11 -1.70
CA HIS A 266 1.01 -12.16 -3.14
C HIS A 266 2.25 -12.06 -4.04
N ILE A 267 3.45 -12.31 -3.50
CA ILE A 267 4.69 -12.25 -4.30
C ILE A 267 5.44 -13.58 -4.39
N ILE A 268 5.09 -14.59 -3.58
CA ILE A 268 5.62 -15.95 -3.70
C ILE A 268 5.30 -16.52 -5.09
N LYS A 269 6.27 -17.22 -5.69
CA LYS A 269 6.16 -17.82 -7.03
C LYS A 269 6.45 -19.31 -6.98
N ARG A 270 5.90 -20.08 -7.91
CA ARG A 270 6.34 -21.46 -8.14
C ARG A 270 7.74 -21.44 -8.75
N LEU A 271 8.64 -22.25 -8.23
CA LEU A 271 9.95 -22.45 -8.78
C LEU A 271 9.85 -23.35 -10.02
N GLN A 272 10.27 -22.82 -11.18
CA GLN A 272 10.12 -23.52 -12.46
C GLN A 272 11.38 -24.27 -12.91
N GLU A 273 12.56 -23.79 -12.49
CA GLU A 273 13.86 -24.37 -12.82
C GLU A 273 14.81 -24.25 -11.64
N PHE A 274 15.84 -25.11 -11.61
CA PHE A 274 16.86 -25.12 -10.57
C PHE A 274 18.27 -25.26 -11.17
N PRO A 275 19.26 -24.45 -10.73
CA PRO A 275 19.14 -23.36 -9.75
C PRO A 275 18.28 -22.17 -10.26
N PRO A 276 17.68 -21.35 -9.37
CA PRO A 276 17.03 -20.11 -9.78
C PRO A 276 17.98 -19.20 -10.57
N LYS A 277 17.50 -18.64 -11.69
CA LYS A 277 18.27 -17.73 -12.54
C LYS A 277 17.87 -16.28 -12.32
N SER A 278 18.87 -15.39 -12.38
CA SER A 278 18.68 -13.94 -12.43
C SER A 278 18.37 -13.47 -13.85
N LYS A 279 17.57 -12.41 -13.95
CA LYS A 279 17.32 -11.67 -15.20
C LYS A 279 18.22 -10.44 -15.36
N LEU A 280 19.11 -10.19 -14.41
CA LEU A 280 20.03 -9.08 -14.47
C LEU A 280 21.02 -9.25 -15.63
N ASP A 281 21.47 -8.13 -16.18
CA ASP A 281 22.49 -8.10 -17.22
C ASP A 281 23.81 -8.66 -16.68
N SER A 282 24.22 -9.82 -17.17
CA SER A 282 25.44 -10.50 -16.73
C SER A 282 26.72 -9.74 -17.08
N GLN A 283 26.69 -8.81 -18.03
CA GLN A 283 27.83 -7.93 -18.29
C GLN A 283 28.01 -6.87 -17.19
N LEU A 284 26.90 -6.41 -16.61
CA LEU A 284 26.90 -5.38 -15.55
C LEU A 284 27.03 -5.97 -14.15
N TYR A 285 26.45 -7.16 -13.93
CA TYR A 285 26.33 -7.76 -12.61
C TYR A 285 27.04 -9.11 -12.48
N GLY A 286 27.74 -9.59 -13.51
CA GLY A 286 28.44 -10.88 -13.51
C GLY A 286 27.51 -12.10 -13.48
N ASP A 287 28.07 -13.26 -13.10
CA ASP A 287 27.26 -14.47 -12.91
C ASP A 287 26.45 -14.36 -11.63
N ASN A 288 25.12 -14.34 -11.78
CA ASN A 288 24.14 -14.23 -10.69
C ASN A 288 23.36 -15.53 -10.49
N THR A 289 23.87 -16.65 -11.00
CA THR A 289 23.30 -17.98 -10.78
C THR A 289 23.33 -18.30 -9.29
N SER A 290 22.19 -18.73 -8.75
CA SER A 290 22.08 -19.09 -7.33
C SER A 290 23.10 -20.16 -6.94
N THR A 291 23.70 -20.03 -5.75
CA THR A 291 24.67 -20.99 -5.22
C THR A 291 24.04 -22.09 -4.36
N ILE A 292 22.71 -22.12 -4.25
CA ILE A 292 21.98 -23.20 -3.57
C ILE A 292 22.18 -24.50 -4.34
N ALA A 293 22.67 -25.53 -3.65
CA ALA A 293 22.94 -26.84 -4.21
C ALA A 293 21.76 -27.81 -3.98
N ARG A 294 21.59 -28.80 -4.87
CA ARG A 294 20.48 -29.77 -4.79
C ARG A 294 20.54 -30.58 -3.50
N GLU A 295 21.76 -31.01 -3.17
CA GLU A 295 22.10 -31.86 -2.03
C GLU A 295 21.73 -31.20 -0.69
N GLN A 296 21.61 -29.86 -0.67
CA GLN A 296 21.17 -29.10 0.51
C GLN A 296 19.65 -29.15 0.71
N LEU A 297 18.87 -29.33 -0.36
CA LEU A 297 17.41 -29.30 -0.34
C LEU A 297 16.81 -30.70 -0.18
N GLU A 298 17.32 -31.68 -0.94
CA GLU A 298 16.76 -33.03 -1.06
C GLU A 298 16.46 -33.75 0.27
N PRO A 299 17.30 -33.64 1.33
CA PRO A 299 16.98 -34.26 2.62
C PRO A 299 15.66 -33.82 3.24
N ASN A 300 15.14 -32.65 2.84
CA ASN A 300 13.94 -32.04 3.38
C ASN A 300 12.75 -32.01 2.38
N LEU A 301 12.83 -32.75 1.27
CA LEU A 301 11.78 -32.81 0.22
C LEU A 301 10.83 -34.02 0.35
N GLY A 302 10.80 -34.70 1.50
CA GLY A 302 9.91 -35.84 1.71
C GLY A 302 10.22 -37.03 0.78
N GLY A 303 11.49 -37.23 0.43
CA GLY A 303 11.95 -38.31 -0.45
C GLY A 303 11.89 -38.00 -1.95
N LEU A 304 11.53 -36.77 -2.34
CA LEU A 304 11.60 -36.31 -3.73
C LEU A 304 12.98 -35.74 -4.04
N THR A 305 13.43 -35.91 -5.29
CA THR A 305 14.52 -35.10 -5.88
C THR A 305 14.03 -33.68 -6.16
N VAL A 306 14.94 -32.72 -6.38
CA VAL A 306 14.58 -31.34 -6.75
C VAL A 306 13.73 -31.33 -8.03
N GLU A 307 14.11 -32.09 -9.05
CA GLU A 307 13.40 -32.18 -10.32
C GLU A 307 11.98 -32.73 -10.14
N GLN A 308 11.80 -33.79 -9.33
CA GLN A 308 10.48 -34.33 -9.01
C GLN A 308 9.63 -33.32 -8.24
N ALA A 309 10.22 -32.58 -7.29
CA ALA A 309 9.49 -31.57 -6.53
C ALA A 309 9.03 -30.41 -7.42
N ILE A 310 9.83 -29.97 -8.40
CA ILE A 310 9.40 -28.98 -9.41
C ILE A 310 8.29 -29.53 -10.29
N GLN A 311 8.45 -30.73 -10.84
CA GLN A 311 7.45 -31.38 -11.70
C GLN A 311 6.11 -31.57 -10.99
N ASN A 312 6.16 -31.88 -9.70
CA ASN A 312 4.98 -32.04 -8.85
C ASN A 312 4.41 -30.71 -8.31
N ASN A 313 4.94 -29.55 -8.75
CA ASN A 313 4.53 -28.22 -8.31
C ASN A 313 4.67 -27.97 -6.80
N ARG A 314 5.70 -28.55 -6.18
CA ARG A 314 5.92 -28.47 -4.74
C ARG A 314 7.05 -27.53 -4.30
N LEU A 315 7.81 -26.97 -5.24
CA LEU A 315 8.82 -25.95 -4.93
C LEU A 315 8.36 -24.56 -5.29
N PHE A 316 8.58 -23.65 -4.36
CA PHE A 316 8.24 -22.23 -4.44
C PHE A 316 9.46 -21.40 -4.06
N ILE A 317 9.43 -20.12 -4.42
CA ILE A 317 10.49 -19.18 -4.17
C ILE A 317 9.92 -17.81 -3.78
N LEU A 318 10.50 -17.23 -2.73
CA LEU A 318 10.42 -15.80 -2.43
C LEU A 318 11.74 -15.16 -2.88
N ASP A 319 11.69 -14.42 -3.99
CA ASP A 319 12.89 -13.91 -4.68
C ASP A 319 12.93 -12.38 -4.66
N HIS A 320 13.80 -11.85 -3.79
CA HIS A 320 14.09 -10.42 -3.69
C HIS A 320 15.45 -10.06 -4.32
N HIS A 321 16.11 -11.02 -4.98
CA HIS A 321 17.49 -10.88 -5.42
C HIS A 321 17.66 -9.77 -6.47
N ASP A 322 16.94 -9.89 -7.58
CA ASP A 322 17.13 -9.02 -8.74
C ASP A 322 16.73 -7.56 -8.46
N THR A 323 15.77 -7.35 -7.55
CA THR A 323 15.37 -6.01 -7.11
C THR A 323 16.49 -5.31 -6.34
N LEU A 324 17.26 -6.05 -5.54
CA LEU A 324 18.22 -5.49 -4.58
C LEU A 324 19.64 -5.36 -5.14
N ILE A 325 20.13 -6.33 -5.93
CA ILE A 325 21.52 -6.35 -6.41
C ILE A 325 21.96 -5.01 -7.05
N PRO A 326 21.17 -4.35 -7.92
CA PRO A 326 21.55 -3.07 -8.52
C PRO A 326 21.79 -1.92 -7.51
N TYR A 327 21.22 -2.03 -6.31
CA TYR A 327 21.27 -1.02 -5.26
C TYR A 327 22.14 -1.41 -4.07
N LEU A 328 22.48 -2.70 -3.96
CA LEU A 328 23.02 -3.29 -2.74
C LEU A 328 24.34 -2.65 -2.32
N ARG A 329 25.24 -2.36 -3.27
CA ARG A 329 26.51 -1.67 -2.99
C ARG A 329 26.29 -0.26 -2.44
N ARG A 330 25.35 0.49 -3.02
CA ARG A 330 25.00 1.86 -2.59
C ARG A 330 24.37 1.88 -1.21
N ILE A 331 23.47 0.93 -0.92
CA ILE A 331 22.87 0.75 0.41
C ILE A 331 23.96 0.41 1.43
N ASN A 332 24.83 -0.57 1.12
CA ASN A 332 25.87 -1.04 2.03
C ASN A 332 27.03 -0.06 2.25
N ALA A 333 27.15 0.97 1.40
CA ALA A 333 28.08 2.08 1.58
C ALA A 333 27.62 3.10 2.63
N THR A 334 26.36 3.01 3.07
CA THR A 334 25.85 3.77 4.24
C THR A 334 26.17 3.01 5.53
N ASP A 335 25.71 3.53 6.68
CA ASP A 335 25.82 2.82 7.96
C ASP A 335 24.98 1.53 7.97
N THR A 336 23.96 1.44 7.10
CA THR A 336 23.10 0.26 6.94
C THR A 336 23.81 -0.89 6.20
N LYS A 337 23.40 -2.14 6.48
CA LYS A 337 23.87 -3.35 5.80
C LYS A 337 22.71 -4.22 5.36
N ALA A 338 22.76 -4.68 4.12
CA ALA A 338 21.73 -5.46 3.46
C ALA A 338 22.33 -6.64 2.69
N TYR A 339 21.47 -7.62 2.42
CA TYR A 339 21.70 -8.71 1.49
C TYR A 339 20.56 -8.75 0.47
N ALA A 340 20.86 -9.16 -0.76
CA ALA A 340 19.83 -9.58 -1.70
C ALA A 340 19.48 -11.04 -1.39
N THR A 341 18.20 -11.35 -1.19
CA THR A 341 17.76 -12.62 -0.61
C THR A 341 16.96 -13.48 -1.59
N ARG A 342 17.19 -14.79 -1.55
CA ARG A 342 16.28 -15.81 -2.13
C ARG A 342 15.94 -16.85 -1.07
N THR A 343 14.67 -17.21 -0.98
CA THR A 343 14.20 -18.26 -0.07
C THR A 343 13.53 -19.36 -0.87
N ILE A 344 13.97 -20.61 -0.71
CA ILE A 344 13.33 -21.78 -1.32
C ILE A 344 12.36 -22.39 -0.31
N ILE A 345 11.13 -22.67 -0.76
CA ILE A 345 10.03 -23.16 0.05
C ILE A 345 9.46 -24.44 -0.56
N PHE A 346 9.12 -25.42 0.28
CA PHE A 346 8.50 -26.68 -0.11
C PHE A 346 7.04 -26.78 0.37
N LEU A 347 6.15 -27.26 -0.49
CA LEU A 347 4.78 -27.61 -0.16
C LEU A 347 4.69 -29.06 0.32
N GLN A 348 4.43 -29.20 1.61
CA GLN A 348 4.32 -30.49 2.29
C GLN A 348 2.99 -31.19 1.97
N ASP A 349 2.93 -32.51 2.21
CA ASP A 349 1.71 -33.31 1.99
C ASP A 349 0.52 -32.88 2.86
N ASN A 350 0.79 -32.22 3.98
CA ASN A 350 -0.24 -31.67 4.86
C ASN A 350 -0.75 -30.28 4.41
N GLY A 351 -0.32 -29.79 3.24
CA GLY A 351 -0.73 -28.51 2.66
C GLY A 351 -0.02 -27.26 3.20
N THR A 352 0.91 -27.40 4.15
CA THR A 352 1.67 -26.24 4.68
C THR A 352 3.00 -26.04 3.96
N LEU A 353 3.52 -24.82 4.05
CA LEU A 353 4.80 -24.44 3.47
C LEU A 353 5.94 -24.60 4.49
N LYS A 354 7.08 -25.13 4.04
CA LYS A 354 8.31 -25.30 4.82
C LYS A 354 9.47 -24.58 4.14
N PRO A 355 10.16 -23.64 4.79
CA PRO A 355 11.37 -23.04 4.23
C PRO A 355 12.50 -24.08 4.22
N LEU A 356 13.28 -24.12 3.14
CA LEU A 356 14.37 -25.10 2.96
C LEU A 356 15.76 -24.47 2.98
N ALA A 357 15.91 -23.28 2.41
CA ALA A 357 17.19 -22.60 2.30
C ALA A 357 16.97 -21.10 2.09
N ILE A 358 17.89 -20.29 2.62
CA ILE A 358 18.00 -18.86 2.35
C ILE A 358 19.38 -18.58 1.76
N GLU A 359 19.42 -18.00 0.58
CA GLU A 359 20.63 -17.45 -0.02
C GLU A 359 20.73 -15.96 0.32
N LEU A 360 21.84 -15.56 0.94
CA LEU A 360 22.18 -14.17 1.22
C LEU A 360 23.32 -13.74 0.29
N SER A 361 22.99 -12.93 -0.70
CA SER A 361 23.91 -12.40 -1.71
C SER A 361 24.40 -11.01 -1.32
N LYS A 362 25.71 -10.74 -1.44
CA LYS A 362 26.32 -9.42 -1.21
C LYS A 362 27.16 -8.98 -2.42
N PRO A 363 27.44 -7.67 -2.58
CA PRO A 363 28.24 -7.20 -3.70
C PRO A 363 29.66 -7.76 -3.67
N HIS A 364 30.24 -8.07 -4.84
CA HIS A 364 31.64 -8.46 -4.92
C HIS A 364 32.55 -7.31 -4.47
N PRO A 365 33.64 -7.55 -3.72
CA PRO A 365 34.59 -6.51 -3.35
C PRO A 365 35.23 -5.80 -4.56
N GLN A 366 35.39 -6.51 -5.70
CA GLN A 366 36.07 -6.00 -6.89
C GLN A 366 35.18 -5.17 -7.83
N GLY A 367 33.85 -5.23 -7.69
CA GLY A 367 32.91 -4.56 -8.58
C GLY A 367 31.69 -5.41 -8.90
N ASP A 368 30.58 -4.79 -9.31
CA ASP A 368 29.32 -5.50 -9.53
C ASP A 368 29.40 -6.48 -10.71
N ASN A 369 30.22 -6.19 -11.71
CA ASN A 369 30.44 -7.02 -12.90
C ASN A 369 31.09 -8.40 -12.62
N PHE A 370 31.50 -8.67 -11.39
CA PHE A 370 32.10 -9.95 -10.97
C PHE A 370 31.07 -10.96 -10.43
N GLY A 371 29.80 -10.59 -10.29
CA GLY A 371 28.80 -11.47 -9.65
C GLY A 371 28.72 -11.23 -8.13
N PRO A 372 27.56 -11.46 -7.50
CA PRO A 372 27.48 -11.42 -6.05
C PRO A 372 28.32 -12.53 -5.39
N ILE A 373 28.72 -12.30 -4.15
CA ILE A 373 29.19 -13.36 -3.27
C ILE A 373 28.00 -13.82 -2.44
N SER A 374 27.65 -15.09 -2.53
CA SER A 374 26.48 -15.66 -1.87
C SER A 374 26.87 -16.69 -0.82
N ASN A 375 26.19 -16.64 0.33
CA ASN A 375 26.21 -17.69 1.34
C ASN A 375 24.81 -18.31 1.44
N VAL A 376 24.75 -19.63 1.60
CA VAL A 376 23.50 -20.37 1.77
C VAL A 376 23.36 -20.82 3.22
N TYR A 377 22.21 -20.55 3.80
CA TYR A 377 21.85 -20.91 5.18
C TYR A 377 20.67 -21.87 5.15
N LEU A 378 20.74 -22.91 5.99
CA LEU A 378 19.74 -23.97 6.07
C LEU A 378 19.04 -23.92 7.44
N PRO A 379 17.79 -24.41 7.55
CA PRO A 379 17.08 -24.52 8.82
C PRO A 379 17.89 -25.26 9.88
N ALA A 380 17.92 -24.70 11.09
CA ALA A 380 18.54 -25.29 12.26
C ALA A 380 17.73 -24.94 13.52
N GLU A 381 17.56 -25.90 14.42
CA GLU A 381 16.76 -25.74 15.65
C GLU A 381 17.60 -25.53 16.90
N GLN A 382 18.90 -25.86 16.85
CA GLN A 382 19.81 -25.82 17.99
C GLN A 382 21.14 -25.14 17.64
N GLY A 383 21.90 -24.77 18.67
CA GLY A 383 23.25 -24.23 18.52
C GLY A 383 23.28 -22.81 17.96
N VAL A 384 24.47 -22.40 17.52
CA VAL A 384 24.69 -21.09 16.90
C VAL A 384 24.02 -21.01 15.53
N GLU A 385 23.89 -22.16 14.87
CA GLU A 385 23.26 -22.34 13.57
C GLU A 385 21.79 -21.92 13.61
N ALA A 386 21.05 -22.23 14.69
CA ALA A 386 19.67 -21.76 14.85
C ALA A 386 19.56 -20.24 14.93
N SER A 387 20.49 -19.59 15.64
CA SER A 387 20.57 -18.12 15.69
C SER A 387 20.92 -17.51 14.34
N ILE A 388 21.84 -18.14 13.59
CA ILE A 388 22.21 -17.73 12.23
C ILE A 388 21.01 -17.89 11.29
N TRP A 389 20.27 -18.98 11.39
CA TRP A 389 19.04 -19.21 10.61
C TRP A 389 17.98 -18.15 10.91
N LEU A 390 17.76 -17.82 12.19
CA LEU A 390 16.85 -16.75 12.59
C LEU A 390 17.27 -15.40 12.00
N LEU A 391 18.58 -15.08 11.98
CA LEU A 391 19.11 -13.87 11.34
C LEU A 391 18.92 -13.90 9.82
N ALA A 392 19.11 -15.06 9.17
CA ALA A 392 18.85 -15.20 7.74
C ALA A 392 17.38 -14.92 7.40
N LYS A 393 16.43 -15.44 8.20
CA LYS A 393 15.00 -15.10 8.09
C LYS A 393 14.76 -13.61 8.31
N ALA A 394 15.42 -12.99 9.30
CA ALA A 394 15.30 -11.55 9.53
C ALA A 394 15.72 -10.73 8.29
N TYR A 395 16.83 -11.07 7.62
CA TYR A 395 17.23 -10.41 6.36
C TYR A 395 16.19 -10.60 5.23
N VAL A 396 15.57 -11.77 5.14
CA VAL A 396 14.46 -11.99 4.19
C VAL A 396 13.29 -11.07 4.51
N ILE A 397 12.86 -10.99 5.77
CA ILE A 397 11.73 -10.14 6.18
C ILE A 397 12.05 -8.65 6.04
N VAL A 398 13.30 -8.21 6.22
CA VAL A 398 13.69 -6.82 5.93
C VAL A 398 13.48 -6.50 4.45
N ASN A 399 13.91 -7.38 3.55
CA ASN A 399 13.69 -7.22 2.11
C ASN A 399 12.20 -7.24 1.78
N ASP A 400 11.47 -8.20 2.35
CA ASP A 400 10.03 -8.36 2.14
C ASP A 400 9.25 -7.15 2.63
N SER A 401 9.61 -6.58 3.79
CA SER A 401 8.97 -5.40 4.35
C SER A 401 9.15 -4.17 3.47
N CYS A 402 10.33 -4.01 2.86
CA CYS A 402 10.60 -2.91 1.93
C CYS A 402 9.82 -3.09 0.63
N TYR A 403 9.85 -4.30 0.05
CA TYR A 403 9.09 -4.60 -1.15
C TYR A 403 7.59 -4.45 -0.92
N HIS A 404 7.09 -4.96 0.21
CA HIS A 404 5.72 -4.80 0.64
C HIS A 404 5.33 -3.32 0.67
N GLN A 405 6.03 -2.50 1.45
CA GLN A 405 5.61 -1.10 1.63
C GLN A 405 5.73 -0.27 0.36
N LEU A 406 6.79 -0.46 -0.42
CA LEU A 406 7.10 0.42 -1.55
C LEU A 406 6.59 -0.08 -2.89
N VAL A 407 6.34 -1.38 -3.03
CA VAL A 407 5.87 -1.99 -4.26
C VAL A 407 4.45 -2.52 -4.10
N SER A 408 4.26 -3.53 -3.24
CA SER A 408 2.95 -4.19 -3.07
C SER A 408 1.86 -3.22 -2.60
N HIS A 409 2.22 -2.34 -1.68
CA HIS A 409 1.34 -1.35 -1.07
C HIS A 409 1.40 -0.03 -1.84
N TRP A 410 2.45 0.78 -1.66
CA TRP A 410 2.51 2.12 -2.26
C TRP A 410 2.38 2.13 -3.78
N LEU A 411 3.22 1.39 -4.52
CA LEU A 411 3.19 1.45 -5.98
C LEU A 411 1.89 0.85 -6.53
N ASN A 412 1.61 -0.41 -6.19
CA ASN A 412 0.57 -1.21 -6.83
C ASN A 412 -0.86 -0.87 -6.35
N THR A 413 -1.01 -0.06 -5.30
CA THR A 413 -2.31 0.51 -4.91
C THR A 413 -2.29 2.04 -5.02
N HIS A 414 -1.62 2.75 -4.11
CA HIS A 414 -1.69 4.20 -3.99
C HIS A 414 -1.30 4.93 -5.29
N ALA A 415 -0.09 4.69 -5.79
CA ALA A 415 0.48 5.45 -6.90
C ALA A 415 -0.23 5.12 -8.23
N VAL A 416 -0.51 3.84 -8.51
CA VAL A 416 -1.16 3.44 -9.77
C VAL A 416 -2.65 3.80 -9.85
N VAL A 417 -3.35 3.94 -8.71
CA VAL A 417 -4.79 4.29 -8.71
C VAL A 417 -5.01 5.79 -8.95
N GLU A 418 -4.15 6.66 -8.43
CA GLU A 418 -4.29 8.12 -8.53
C GLU A 418 -4.50 8.64 -9.98
N PRO A 419 -3.78 8.16 -11.02
CA PRO A 419 -4.06 8.52 -12.42
C PRO A 419 -5.49 8.26 -12.88
N PHE A 420 -6.14 7.20 -12.39
CA PHE A 420 -7.52 6.86 -12.74
C PHE A 420 -8.53 7.78 -12.05
N VAL A 421 -8.24 8.21 -10.81
CA VAL A 421 -9.03 9.24 -10.11
C VAL A 421 -9.03 10.54 -10.92
N ILE A 422 -7.84 10.98 -11.32
CA ILE A 422 -7.67 12.20 -12.11
C ILE A 422 -8.36 12.06 -13.48
N ALA A 423 -8.17 10.94 -14.18
CA ALA A 423 -8.79 10.71 -15.50
C ALA A 423 -10.31 10.71 -15.42
N THR A 424 -10.88 10.06 -14.40
CA THR A 424 -12.33 9.95 -14.21
C THR A 424 -12.94 11.33 -14.01
N ASN A 425 -12.39 12.14 -13.11
CA ASN A 425 -12.90 13.50 -12.84
C ASN A 425 -12.70 14.46 -14.03
N ARG A 426 -11.67 14.25 -14.86
CA ARG A 426 -11.40 15.08 -16.06
C ARG A 426 -12.27 14.77 -17.26
N HIS A 427 -12.75 13.53 -17.40
CA HIS A 427 -13.34 13.05 -18.66
C HIS A 427 -14.71 12.38 -18.52
N LEU A 428 -15.10 11.95 -17.32
CA LEU A 428 -16.40 11.35 -17.08
C LEU A 428 -17.23 12.29 -16.19
N SER A 429 -18.25 12.90 -16.77
CA SER A 429 -19.20 13.75 -16.03
C SER A 429 -19.83 12.97 -14.87
N VAL A 430 -20.20 13.66 -13.79
CA VAL A 430 -20.88 13.08 -12.61
C VAL A 430 -22.16 12.29 -12.95
N VAL A 431 -22.81 12.58 -14.08
CA VAL A 431 -23.98 11.83 -14.56
C VAL A 431 -23.61 10.59 -15.39
N HIS A 432 -22.34 10.36 -15.68
CA HIS A 432 -21.87 9.22 -16.46
C HIS A 432 -21.96 7.93 -15.62
N PRO A 433 -22.47 6.81 -16.17
CA PRO A 433 -22.62 5.56 -15.42
C PRO A 433 -21.30 5.05 -14.84
N ILE A 434 -20.21 5.12 -15.62
CA ILE A 434 -18.88 4.69 -15.16
C ILE A 434 -18.30 5.65 -14.10
N HIS A 435 -18.62 6.95 -14.14
CA HIS A 435 -18.21 7.86 -13.06
C HIS A 435 -18.85 7.41 -11.75
N LYS A 436 -20.17 7.18 -11.76
CA LYS A 436 -20.91 6.71 -10.58
C LYS A 436 -20.45 5.36 -10.07
N LEU A 437 -20.04 4.46 -10.98
CA LEU A 437 -19.51 3.14 -10.64
C LEU A 437 -18.16 3.25 -9.94
N LEU A 438 -17.26 4.11 -10.43
CA LEU A 438 -15.87 4.17 -9.96
C LEU A 438 -15.66 5.13 -8.78
N LEU A 439 -16.44 6.21 -8.68
CA LEU A 439 -16.27 7.25 -7.68
C LEU A 439 -16.18 6.72 -6.23
N PRO A 440 -17.02 5.76 -5.78
CA PRO A 440 -16.89 5.21 -4.42
C PRO A 440 -15.55 4.53 -4.16
N HIS A 441 -14.86 4.06 -5.21
CA HIS A 441 -13.57 3.38 -5.13
C HIS A 441 -12.37 4.34 -5.15
N TYR A 442 -12.60 5.65 -5.24
CA TYR A 442 -11.55 6.68 -5.24
C TYR A 442 -11.53 7.55 -3.99
N ARG A 443 -12.52 7.38 -3.12
CA ARG A 443 -12.68 8.17 -1.90
C ARG A 443 -11.36 8.19 -1.09
N ASP A 444 -10.92 9.39 -0.72
CA ASP A 444 -9.72 9.69 0.06
C ASP A 444 -8.37 9.33 -0.59
N THR A 445 -8.33 8.69 -1.77
CA THR A 445 -7.08 8.24 -2.40
C THR A 445 -6.16 9.41 -2.75
N MET A 446 -6.67 10.48 -3.35
CA MET A 446 -5.84 11.66 -3.64
C MET A 446 -5.38 12.38 -2.36
N ASN A 447 -6.22 12.38 -1.32
CA ASN A 447 -5.94 13.04 -0.05
C ASN A 447 -4.81 12.34 0.71
N ILE A 448 -4.92 11.02 0.91
CA ILE A 448 -3.86 10.24 1.56
C ILE A 448 -2.56 10.27 0.75
N ASN A 449 -2.62 10.21 -0.58
CA ASN A 449 -1.43 10.30 -1.43
C ASN A 449 -0.75 11.67 -1.34
N ALA A 450 -1.52 12.76 -1.34
CA ALA A 450 -0.98 14.11 -1.17
C ALA A 450 -0.27 14.27 0.18
N LEU A 451 -0.85 13.71 1.25
CA LEU A 451 -0.20 13.67 2.56
C LEU A 451 1.05 12.80 2.55
N ALA A 452 0.99 11.60 1.95
CA ALA A 452 2.12 10.70 1.89
C ALA A 452 3.34 11.36 1.21
N ARG A 453 3.12 12.10 0.10
CA ARG A 453 4.17 12.91 -0.53
C ARG A 453 4.71 14.04 0.36
N ASN A 454 3.94 14.48 1.34
CA ASN A 454 4.35 15.53 2.26
C ASN A 454 5.21 14.98 3.42
N VAL A 455 4.84 13.85 4.03
CA VAL A 455 5.48 13.41 5.29
C VAL A 455 5.94 11.95 5.34
N LEU A 456 5.50 11.11 4.40
CA LEU A 456 5.78 9.66 4.41
C LEU A 456 6.93 9.31 3.44
N VAL A 457 6.77 9.66 2.16
CA VAL A 457 7.68 9.27 1.06
C VAL A 457 8.55 10.42 0.54
N ASN A 458 8.53 11.57 1.19
CA ASN A 458 9.47 12.67 0.91
C ASN A 458 10.88 12.35 1.40
N ALA A 459 11.85 13.16 0.96
CA ALA A 459 13.20 13.15 1.49
C ALA A 459 13.20 13.27 3.02
N GLU A 460 13.86 12.34 3.70
CA GLU A 460 13.88 12.21 5.18
C GLU A 460 12.51 12.03 5.82
N GLY A 461 11.49 11.66 5.04
CA GLY A 461 10.18 11.25 5.54
C GLY A 461 10.23 9.93 6.32
N ILE A 462 9.08 9.49 6.81
CA ILE A 462 8.98 8.28 7.65
C ILE A 462 9.57 7.05 6.95
N ILE A 463 9.29 6.83 5.67
CA ILE A 463 9.83 5.64 4.97
C ILE A 463 11.35 5.71 4.87
N GLU A 464 11.92 6.82 4.40
CA GLU A 464 13.38 6.91 4.22
C GLU A 464 14.15 6.78 5.54
N SER A 465 13.54 7.17 6.65
CA SER A 465 14.14 7.12 7.99
C SER A 465 13.95 5.80 8.73
N THR A 466 13.05 4.91 8.26
CA THR A 466 12.71 3.67 8.98
C THR A 466 12.85 2.39 8.16
N PHE A 467 12.98 2.47 6.83
CA PHE A 467 13.12 1.30 5.94
C PHE A 467 14.51 1.21 5.30
N LEU A 468 14.95 -0.02 5.03
CA LEU A 468 16.27 -0.33 4.48
C LEU A 468 16.61 0.43 3.19
N TRP A 469 15.64 0.60 2.29
CA TRP A 469 15.89 1.25 1.00
C TRP A 469 16.22 2.74 1.14
N GLY A 470 15.90 3.36 2.28
CA GLY A 470 16.29 4.73 2.62
C GLY A 470 15.94 5.74 1.52
N ASN A 471 16.90 6.59 1.18
CA ASN A 471 16.79 7.60 0.12
C ASN A 471 16.64 7.04 -1.31
N TYR A 472 16.74 5.72 -1.48
CA TYR A 472 16.50 5.03 -2.75
C TYR A 472 15.10 4.43 -2.86
N ALA A 473 14.30 4.50 -1.80
CA ALA A 473 12.97 3.90 -1.69
C ALA A 473 12.11 4.08 -2.95
N LEU A 474 11.82 5.33 -3.30
CA LEU A 474 10.89 5.64 -4.39
C LEU A 474 11.54 5.43 -5.77
N GLU A 475 12.87 5.64 -5.88
CA GLU A 475 13.63 5.33 -7.08
C GLU A 475 13.57 3.82 -7.40
N MET A 476 13.79 2.96 -6.42
CA MET A 476 13.68 1.50 -6.57
C MET A 476 12.26 1.08 -6.95
N SER A 477 11.23 1.69 -6.35
CA SER A 477 9.84 1.44 -6.77
C SER A 477 9.60 1.82 -8.25
N ALA A 478 10.23 2.90 -8.74
CA ALA A 478 10.13 3.30 -10.14
C ALA A 478 10.89 2.37 -11.10
N VAL A 479 11.97 1.74 -10.63
CA VAL A 479 12.63 0.66 -11.39
C VAL A 479 11.71 -0.54 -11.51
N VAL A 480 11.05 -0.96 -10.42
CA VAL A 480 10.09 -2.08 -10.45
C VAL A 480 8.87 -1.77 -11.33
N TYR A 481 8.42 -0.52 -11.36
CA TYR A 481 7.30 -0.09 -12.20
C TYR A 481 7.51 -0.32 -13.70
N LYS A 482 8.78 -0.45 -14.17
CA LYS A 482 9.08 -0.76 -15.58
C LYS A 482 8.42 -2.06 -16.06
N ASP A 483 8.26 -3.03 -15.16
CA ASP A 483 7.67 -4.33 -15.44
C ASP A 483 6.20 -4.43 -14.99
N TRP A 484 5.60 -3.32 -14.56
CA TRP A 484 4.20 -3.29 -14.15
C TRP A 484 3.28 -3.35 -15.37
N VAL A 485 2.29 -4.26 -15.31
CA VAL A 485 1.37 -4.53 -16.43
C VAL A 485 -0.05 -4.55 -15.90
N PHE A 486 -0.90 -3.63 -16.37
CA PHE A 486 -2.25 -3.42 -15.85
C PHE A 486 -3.15 -4.68 -15.92
N PRO A 487 -3.27 -5.41 -17.05
CA PRO A 487 -4.09 -6.62 -17.09
C PRO A 487 -3.64 -7.72 -16.12
N GLU A 488 -2.36 -7.76 -15.77
CA GLU A 488 -1.78 -8.74 -14.85
C GLU A 488 -2.08 -8.43 -13.39
N GLN A 489 -2.69 -7.27 -13.08
CA GLN A 489 -3.18 -6.95 -11.74
C GLN A 489 -4.51 -7.66 -11.41
N ALA A 490 -5.17 -8.25 -12.42
CA ALA A 490 -6.33 -9.10 -12.18
C ALA A 490 -5.89 -10.35 -11.40
N LEU A 491 -6.54 -10.63 -10.26
CA LEU A 491 -6.12 -11.70 -9.35
C LEU A 491 -5.94 -13.07 -10.06
N PRO A 492 -6.86 -13.53 -10.94
CA PRO A 492 -6.63 -14.76 -11.70
C PRO A 492 -5.35 -14.73 -12.55
N ALA A 493 -5.09 -13.62 -13.23
CA ALA A 493 -3.92 -13.44 -14.09
C ALA A 493 -2.61 -13.41 -13.27
N ASP A 494 -2.61 -12.70 -12.13
CA ASP A 494 -1.47 -12.67 -11.21
C ASP A 494 -1.12 -14.07 -10.68
N LEU A 495 -2.13 -14.83 -10.20
CA LEU A 495 -1.91 -16.17 -9.66
C LEU A 495 -1.32 -17.13 -10.71
N ILE A 496 -1.80 -17.06 -11.95
CA ILE A 496 -1.28 -17.85 -13.07
C ILE A 496 0.14 -17.38 -13.44
N LYS A 497 0.38 -16.06 -13.53
CA LYS A 497 1.70 -15.48 -13.85
C LYS A 497 2.77 -15.91 -12.84
N ARG A 498 2.45 -15.89 -11.54
CA ARG A 498 3.34 -16.38 -10.48
C ARG A 498 3.49 -17.90 -10.47
N GLY A 499 2.67 -18.60 -11.25
CA GLY A 499 2.66 -20.05 -11.34
C GLY A 499 2.11 -20.72 -10.09
N VAL A 500 1.37 -20.00 -9.25
CA VAL A 500 0.72 -20.54 -8.03
C VAL A 500 -0.70 -21.04 -8.31
N ALA A 501 -1.18 -20.86 -9.54
CA ALA A 501 -2.42 -21.41 -10.07
C ALA A 501 -2.23 -21.85 -11.52
N VAL A 502 -3.11 -22.72 -11.99
CA VAL A 502 -3.22 -23.13 -13.40
C VAL A 502 -4.64 -22.92 -13.89
N GLU A 503 -4.81 -22.61 -15.17
CA GLU A 503 -6.13 -22.53 -15.78
C GLU A 503 -6.86 -23.87 -15.67
N ASP A 504 -8.13 -23.82 -15.29
CA ASP A 504 -8.98 -24.98 -15.11
C ASP A 504 -10.43 -24.55 -15.31
N SER A 505 -10.95 -24.73 -16.53
CA SER A 505 -12.32 -24.35 -16.89
C SER A 505 -13.39 -25.15 -16.14
N SER A 506 -13.03 -26.27 -15.50
CA SER A 506 -13.96 -27.05 -14.68
C SER A 506 -14.09 -26.49 -13.25
N SER A 507 -13.14 -25.66 -12.82
CA SER A 507 -13.16 -25.01 -11.51
C SER A 507 -14.10 -23.81 -11.49
N THR A 508 -14.72 -23.56 -10.33
CA THR A 508 -15.65 -22.43 -10.08
C THR A 508 -15.12 -21.07 -10.53
N HIS A 509 -13.80 -20.87 -10.43
CA HIS A 509 -13.14 -19.59 -10.74
C HIS A 509 -12.35 -19.63 -12.06
N GLY A 510 -12.49 -20.69 -12.86
CA GLY A 510 -11.74 -20.88 -14.10
C GLY A 510 -10.25 -21.20 -13.90
N LEU A 511 -9.83 -21.44 -12.67
CA LEU A 511 -8.47 -21.83 -12.31
C LEU A 511 -8.44 -22.73 -11.07
N ARG A 512 -7.34 -23.48 -10.93
CA ARG A 512 -7.05 -24.31 -9.76
C ARG A 512 -5.76 -23.84 -9.10
N LEU A 513 -5.81 -23.59 -7.79
CA LEU A 513 -4.64 -23.24 -7.00
C LEU A 513 -3.71 -24.46 -6.87
N LEU A 514 -2.39 -24.22 -6.90
CA LEU A 514 -1.38 -25.26 -6.64
C LEU A 514 -1.08 -25.43 -5.15
N ILE A 515 -1.36 -24.39 -4.36
CA ILE A 515 -1.45 -24.45 -2.91
C ILE A 515 -2.95 -24.34 -2.59
N GLU A 516 -3.58 -25.46 -2.27
CA GLU A 516 -5.05 -25.53 -2.11
C GLU A 516 -5.54 -24.59 -0.99
N ASP A 517 -4.92 -24.65 0.19
CA ASP A 517 -5.18 -23.72 1.30
C ASP A 517 -4.22 -22.52 1.25
N TYR A 518 -4.35 -21.70 0.20
CA TYR A 518 -3.69 -20.39 0.10
C TYR A 518 -4.72 -19.30 0.48
N PRO A 519 -4.71 -18.78 1.72
CA PRO A 519 -5.83 -17.98 2.23
C PRO A 519 -6.12 -16.70 1.43
N TYR A 520 -5.09 -15.92 1.09
CA TYR A 520 -5.24 -14.73 0.26
C TYR A 520 -5.85 -15.05 -1.11
N ALA A 521 -5.33 -16.06 -1.80
CA ALA A 521 -5.79 -16.41 -3.14
C ALA A 521 -7.20 -16.99 -3.12
N ALA A 522 -7.49 -17.93 -2.21
CA ALA A 522 -8.78 -18.58 -2.09
C ALA A 522 -9.91 -17.60 -1.72
N ASP A 523 -9.65 -16.66 -0.82
CA ASP A 523 -10.65 -15.67 -0.40
C ASP A 523 -10.74 -14.52 -1.42
N GLY A 524 -9.61 -14.14 -1.99
CA GLY A 524 -9.54 -13.14 -3.05
C GLY A 524 -10.34 -13.55 -4.29
N LEU A 525 -10.30 -14.84 -4.69
CA LEU A 525 -11.05 -15.34 -5.84
C LEU A 525 -12.57 -15.30 -5.63
N GLU A 526 -13.03 -15.52 -4.39
CA GLU A 526 -14.44 -15.36 -4.04
C GLU A 526 -14.87 -13.90 -4.18
N ILE A 527 -14.06 -12.97 -3.67
CA ILE A 527 -14.32 -11.52 -3.78
C ILE A 527 -14.28 -11.08 -5.23
N TRP A 528 -13.26 -11.47 -5.99
CA TRP A 528 -13.07 -11.10 -7.40
C TRP A 528 -14.25 -11.57 -8.25
N SER A 529 -14.58 -12.86 -8.16
CA SER A 529 -15.69 -13.46 -8.90
C SER A 529 -17.03 -12.84 -8.50
N SER A 530 -17.16 -12.46 -7.23
CA SER A 530 -18.37 -11.82 -6.74
C SER A 530 -18.43 -10.34 -7.06
N ALA A 531 -17.32 -9.60 -7.15
CA ALA A 531 -17.31 -8.21 -7.60
C ALA A 531 -17.80 -8.09 -9.04
N PHE A 532 -17.47 -9.07 -9.90
CA PHE A 532 -18.05 -9.19 -11.23
C PHE A 532 -19.56 -9.51 -11.18
N LYS A 533 -20.01 -10.27 -10.18
CA LYS A 533 -21.43 -10.58 -9.92
C LYS A 533 -22.16 -9.51 -9.08
N ARG A 534 -21.46 -8.55 -8.45
CA ARG A 534 -21.95 -7.58 -7.43
C ARG A 534 -22.99 -6.60 -7.97
N PHE A 535 -23.31 -6.67 -9.26
CA PHE A 535 -24.56 -6.13 -9.76
C PHE A 535 -25.82 -6.73 -9.07
N GLY A 536 -25.70 -7.77 -8.22
CA GLY A 536 -26.75 -8.19 -7.27
C GLY A 536 -26.23 -8.86 -5.97
N GLN A 537 -26.36 -8.19 -4.82
CA GLN A 537 -26.50 -8.70 -3.43
C GLN A 537 -25.80 -10.03 -3.02
N ARG A 538 -24.50 -10.03 -2.61
CA ARG A 538 -23.86 -11.29 -2.14
C ARG A 538 -22.72 -11.22 -1.10
N LEU A 539 -22.39 -10.06 -0.54
CA LEU A 539 -21.19 -9.95 0.33
C LEU A 539 -21.32 -10.66 1.68
N ALA A 540 -22.51 -10.66 2.27
CA ALA A 540 -22.76 -11.35 3.53
C ALA A 540 -22.56 -12.87 3.40
N GLU A 541 -22.95 -13.47 2.26
CA GLU A 541 -22.75 -14.90 2.00
C GLU A 541 -21.25 -15.26 1.92
N ILE A 542 -20.45 -14.40 1.29
CA ILE A 542 -18.99 -14.60 1.20
C ILE A 542 -18.40 -14.58 2.59
N GLU A 543 -18.74 -13.58 3.40
CA GLU A 543 -18.23 -13.50 4.77
C GLU A 543 -18.56 -14.77 5.57
N GLN A 544 -19.77 -15.31 5.44
CA GLN A 544 -20.12 -16.59 6.07
C GLN A 544 -19.28 -17.76 5.57
N LYS A 545 -18.98 -17.84 4.26
CA LYS A 545 -18.05 -18.85 3.73
C LYS A 545 -16.64 -18.68 4.28
N LEU A 546 -16.14 -17.44 4.39
CA LEU A 546 -14.80 -17.19 4.93
C LEU A 546 -14.72 -17.56 6.42
N ILE A 547 -15.80 -17.31 7.18
CA ILE A 547 -15.96 -17.79 8.55
C ILE A 547 -15.93 -19.31 8.63
N GLN A 548 -16.65 -20.01 7.75
CA GLN A 548 -16.62 -21.47 7.70
C GLN A 548 -15.21 -22.00 7.40
N ARG A 549 -14.51 -21.42 6.43
CA ARG A 549 -13.10 -21.78 6.12
C ARG A 549 -12.19 -21.54 7.33
N ASN A 550 -12.34 -20.41 8.00
CA ASN A 550 -11.58 -20.13 9.21
C ASN A 550 -11.95 -21.08 10.35
N ASN A 551 -13.12 -21.70 10.42
CA ASN A 551 -13.43 -22.67 11.47
C ASN A 551 -13.08 -24.13 11.09
N ASP A 552 -12.58 -24.38 9.88
CA ASP A 552 -12.19 -25.71 9.43
C ASP A 552 -10.75 -26.03 9.87
N GLU A 553 -10.61 -26.94 10.83
CA GLU A 553 -9.31 -27.36 11.39
C GLU A 553 -8.39 -28.04 10.36
N THR A 554 -8.93 -28.48 9.23
CA THR A 554 -8.13 -29.04 8.13
C THR A 554 -7.37 -27.95 7.35
N LEU A 555 -7.84 -26.70 7.38
CA LEU A 555 -7.24 -25.55 6.69
C LEU A 555 -6.20 -24.85 7.58
N ARG A 556 -5.03 -25.48 7.70
CA ARG A 556 -3.98 -25.11 8.66
C ARG A 556 -3.35 -23.73 8.41
N ASN A 557 -3.30 -23.27 7.15
CA ASN A 557 -2.63 -22.01 6.81
C ASN A 557 -3.46 -20.78 7.25
N ARG A 558 -4.72 -20.97 7.64
CA ARG A 558 -5.61 -19.89 8.08
C ARG A 558 -5.30 -19.33 9.46
N TYR A 559 -4.66 -20.13 10.33
CA TYR A 559 -4.30 -19.71 11.69
C TYR A 559 -2.80 -19.68 11.93
N GLY A 560 -2.09 -20.72 11.47
CA GLY A 560 -0.71 -20.95 11.84
C GLY A 560 -0.46 -21.15 13.34
N PRO A 561 0.80 -21.25 13.76
CA PRO A 561 1.20 -21.40 15.16
C PRO A 561 0.92 -20.15 16.01
N VAL A 562 0.70 -18.98 15.39
CA VAL A 562 0.27 -17.74 16.08
C VAL A 562 -1.22 -17.73 16.42
N LYS A 563 -1.99 -18.71 15.91
CA LYS A 563 -3.44 -18.87 16.16
C LYS A 563 -4.24 -17.62 15.79
N MET A 564 -3.86 -16.95 14.71
CA MET A 564 -4.52 -15.75 14.20
C MET A 564 -5.30 -16.09 12.91
N PRO A 565 -6.64 -16.11 12.94
CA PRO A 565 -7.44 -16.42 11.74
C PRO A 565 -7.20 -15.39 10.64
N TYR A 566 -7.16 -15.84 9.39
CA TYR A 566 -7.03 -14.96 8.23
C TYR A 566 -8.35 -14.25 7.94
N THR A 567 -8.47 -13.00 8.40
CA THR A 567 -9.71 -12.20 8.26
C THR A 567 -9.54 -10.95 7.41
N LEU A 568 -8.36 -10.70 6.83
CA LEU A 568 -8.07 -9.49 6.03
C LEU A 568 -9.02 -9.30 4.84
N LEU A 569 -9.58 -10.40 4.33
CA LEU A 569 -10.51 -10.40 3.20
C LEU A 569 -11.99 -10.55 3.61
N TYR A 570 -12.32 -10.38 4.90
CA TYR A 570 -13.72 -10.26 5.30
C TYR A 570 -14.27 -8.91 4.82
N PRO A 571 -15.42 -8.88 4.10
CA PRO A 571 -15.94 -7.64 3.54
C PRO A 571 -16.26 -6.55 4.58
N SER A 572 -16.82 -6.94 5.73
CA SER A 572 -17.24 -6.00 6.77
C SER A 572 -16.23 -5.87 7.92
N SER A 573 -16.24 -4.70 8.57
CA SER A 573 -15.53 -4.44 9.82
C SER A 573 -16.24 -3.34 10.61
N GLU A 574 -16.12 -3.42 11.93
CA GLU A 574 -16.30 -2.28 12.83
C GLU A 574 -15.12 -1.30 12.72
N GLU A 575 -15.22 -0.14 13.35
CA GLU A 575 -14.12 0.84 13.43
C GLU A 575 -12.93 0.32 14.27
N GLY A 576 -11.70 0.69 13.90
CA GLY A 576 -10.46 0.40 14.65
C GLY A 576 -9.49 -0.56 13.97
N LEU A 577 -8.47 -1.01 14.71
CA LEU A 577 -7.43 -1.95 14.25
C LEU A 577 -7.93 -3.40 14.31
N THR A 578 -8.79 -3.78 13.35
CA THR A 578 -9.55 -5.03 13.40
C THR A 578 -8.92 -6.20 12.64
N CYS A 579 -7.91 -5.97 11.78
CA CYS A 579 -7.38 -6.94 10.80
C CYS A 579 -8.47 -7.60 9.92
N ARG A 580 -9.50 -6.84 9.55
CA ARG A 580 -10.59 -7.23 8.64
C ARG A 580 -11.24 -6.00 8.01
N GLY A 581 -12.13 -6.21 7.06
CA GLY A 581 -12.85 -5.16 6.36
C GLY A 581 -12.19 -4.81 5.04
N ILE A 582 -13.00 -4.69 3.99
CA ILE A 582 -12.54 -4.26 2.66
C ILE A 582 -13.20 -2.91 2.36
N PRO A 583 -12.48 -1.79 2.55
CA PRO A 583 -12.95 -0.47 2.12
C PRO A 583 -13.20 -0.46 0.61
N ASN A 584 -14.04 0.47 0.14
CA ASN A 584 -14.24 0.63 -1.30
C ASN A 584 -12.98 1.15 -2.00
N SER A 585 -12.15 1.93 -1.31
CA SER A 585 -11.05 2.71 -1.87
C SER A 585 -9.77 2.57 -1.05
N ILE A 586 -8.67 3.11 -1.58
CA ILE A 586 -7.42 3.28 -0.84
C ILE A 586 -7.57 4.55 0.00
N SER A 587 -7.92 4.38 1.28
CA SER A 587 -8.31 5.48 2.17
C SER A 587 -7.37 5.69 3.37
N ILE A 588 -6.30 4.90 3.50
CA ILE A 588 -5.28 5.01 4.54
C ILE A 588 -3.94 4.48 4.05
#